data_AF-A0A382VN60-F1
#
_entry.id   AF-A0A382VN60-F1
#
_cell.length_a   1.000
_cell.length_b   1.000
_cell.length_c   1.000
_cell.angle_alpha   90.00
_cell.angle_beta   90.00
_cell.angle_gamma   90.00
#
_symmetry.space_group_name_H-M   'P 1'
#
loop_
_entity.id
_entity.type
_entity.pdbx_description
1 polymer ?
#
loop_
_entity_poly.entity_id
_entity_poly.type
_entity_poly.pdbx_seq_one_letter_code
_entity_poly.pdbx_strand_id
1 'polypeptide(L)'
;MASNKLKITDLEFDDIKSNLKTYLSSQDKFQDYDFEGSGMSVLIDLLAYNTHYMGYYANMLGNEMFLESSSLRESVISHAKHLGVTPTSVTSPTAKLDFVFTPTGL
;
A
#
# COMPACT_ATOMS: atom_id res chain seq x y z
N MET A 1 10.96 -14.78 32.51
CA MET A 1 9.77 -14.12 31.95
C MET A 1 10.16 -13.39 30.68
N ALA A 2 10.37 -14.14 29.58
CA ALA A 2 10.60 -13.52 28.27
C ALA A 2 9.28 -12.86 27.86
N SER A 3 9.33 -11.59 27.44
CA SER A 3 8.15 -10.86 27.01
C SER A 3 7.59 -11.54 25.77
N ASN A 4 6.43 -12.21 25.87
CA ASN A 4 5.64 -12.75 24.76
C ASN A 4 5.04 -11.59 23.94
N LYS A 5 5.90 -10.71 23.42
CA LYS A 5 5.52 -9.64 22.52
C LYS A 5 5.54 -10.20 21.10
N LEU A 6 4.45 -9.97 20.38
CA LEU A 6 4.40 -10.16 18.94
C LEU A 6 5.54 -9.36 18.29
N LYS A 7 6.43 -10.04 17.56
CA LYS A 7 7.37 -9.39 16.64
C LYS A 7 6.62 -8.87 15.40
N ILE A 8 6.39 -7.56 15.32
CA ILE A 8 5.57 -6.94 14.26
C ILE A 8 6.43 -6.51 13.05
N THR A 9 7.73 -6.81 13.07
CA THR A 9 8.68 -6.40 12.01
C THR A 9 8.65 -7.30 10.79
N ASP A 10 8.19 -8.54 10.94
CA ASP A 10 8.31 -9.56 9.91
C ASP A 10 7.04 -9.54 9.06
N LEU A 11 7.21 -9.35 7.74
CA LEU A 11 6.10 -9.22 6.79
C LEU A 11 5.80 -10.53 6.06
N GLU A 12 6.60 -11.58 6.25
CA GLU A 12 6.39 -12.88 5.59
C GLU A 12 5.23 -13.64 6.24
N PHE A 13 4.41 -14.30 5.43
CA PHE A 13 3.23 -15.01 5.90
C PHE A 13 3.54 -16.06 6.97
N ASP A 14 4.58 -16.88 6.74
CA ASP A 14 4.95 -17.98 7.64
C ASP A 14 5.46 -17.47 8.99
N ASP A 15 6.17 -16.34 9.00
CA ASP A 15 6.63 -15.68 10.23
C ASP A 15 5.47 -15.08 11.02
N ILE A 16 4.52 -14.41 10.34
CA ILE A 16 3.30 -13.89 10.97
C ILE A 16 2.49 -15.03 11.60
N LYS A 17 2.34 -16.14 10.88
CA LYS A 17 1.65 -17.35 11.36
C LYS A 17 2.34 -17.94 12.60
N SER A 18 3.66 -18.13 12.54
CA SER A 18 4.47 -18.66 13.65
C SER A 18 4.40 -17.78 14.89
N ASN A 19 4.41 -16.46 14.70
CA ASN A 19 4.33 -15.48 15.78
C ASN A 19 2.93 -15.43 16.40
N LEU A 20 1.86 -15.49 15.58
CA LEU A 20 0.49 -15.61 16.06
C LEU A 20 0.26 -16.92 16.84
N LYS A 21 0.78 -18.05 16.33
CA LYS A 21 0.74 -19.35 17.02
C LYS A 21 1.43 -19.24 18.38
N THR A 22 2.67 -18.76 18.41
CA THR A 22 3.44 -18.56 19.65
C THR A 22 2.72 -17.66 20.65
N TYR A 23 2.16 -16.54 20.17
CA TYR A 23 1.42 -15.60 21.00
C TYR A 23 0.16 -16.23 21.60
N LEU A 24 -0.65 -16.91 20.78
CA LEU A 24 -1.90 -17.54 21.21
C LEU A 24 -1.67 -18.75 22.12
N SER A 25 -0.66 -19.58 21.85
CA SER A 25 -0.28 -20.71 22.70
C SER A 25 0.21 -20.28 24.08
N SER A 26 0.68 -19.03 24.23
CA SER A 26 1.10 -18.50 25.52
C SER A 26 -0.03 -17.98 26.41
N GLN A 27 -1.27 -17.91 25.90
CA GLN A 27 -2.41 -17.39 26.65
C GLN A 27 -3.12 -18.49 27.42
N ASP A 28 -3.44 -18.20 28.69
CA ASP A 28 -4.08 -19.17 29.61
C ASP A 28 -5.42 -19.71 29.10
N LYS A 29 -6.12 -18.97 28.21
CA LYS A 29 -7.42 -19.36 27.64
C LYS A 29 -7.33 -20.39 26.51
N PHE A 30 -6.15 -20.58 25.91
CA PHE A 30 -5.98 -21.41 24.72
C PHE A 30 -4.99 -22.56 24.92
N GLN A 31 -4.62 -22.86 26.16
CA GLN A 31 -3.72 -23.96 26.53
C GLN A 31 -4.23 -25.33 26.04
N ASP A 32 -5.55 -25.47 25.93
CA ASP A 32 -6.24 -26.73 25.61
C ASP A 32 -6.37 -26.97 24.10
N TYR A 33 -6.01 -25.98 23.27
CA TYR A 33 -6.18 -26.05 21.82
C TYR A 33 -4.92 -26.58 21.12
N ASP A 34 -5.12 -27.58 20.26
CA ASP A 34 -4.09 -28.02 19.32
C ASP A 34 -4.06 -27.12 18.08
N PHE A 35 -2.97 -26.38 17.92
CA PHE A 35 -2.75 -25.44 16.82
C PHE A 35 -2.24 -26.09 15.53
N GLU A 36 -1.93 -27.39 15.51
CA GLU A 36 -1.49 -28.10 14.29
C GLU A 36 -2.60 -28.93 13.65
N GLY A 37 -3.42 -29.61 14.46
CA GLY A 37 -4.42 -30.57 13.97
C GLY A 37 -5.87 -30.07 13.89
N SER A 38 -6.19 -28.87 14.38
CA SER A 38 -7.58 -28.42 14.54
C SER A 38 -8.01 -27.32 13.55
N GLY A 39 -9.32 -27.02 13.52
CA GLY A 39 -9.86 -25.85 12.80
C GLY A 39 -9.24 -24.51 13.24
N MET A 40 -8.54 -24.47 14.38
CA MET A 40 -7.74 -23.32 14.81
C MET A 40 -6.58 -23.03 13.85
N SER A 41 -5.98 -24.05 13.22
CA SER A 41 -4.90 -23.87 12.24
C SER A 41 -5.39 -23.06 11.03
N VAL A 42 -6.58 -23.41 10.50
CA VAL A 42 -7.21 -22.69 9.39
C VAL A 42 -7.59 -21.25 9.79
N LEU A 43 -8.03 -21.05 11.04
CA LEU A 43 -8.35 -19.71 11.54
C LEU A 43 -7.10 -18.83 11.67
N ILE A 44 -5.99 -19.39 12.16
CA ILE A 44 -4.70 -18.68 12.21
C ILE A 44 -4.21 -18.35 10.79
N ASP A 45 -4.37 -19.26 9.82
CA ASP A 45 -4.02 -19.00 8.42
C ASP A 45 -4.81 -17.82 7.85
N LEU A 46 -6.11 -17.74 8.14
CA LEU A 46 -6.95 -16.62 7.71
C LEU A 46 -6.51 -15.30 8.38
N LEU A 47 -6.22 -15.31 9.68
CA LEU A 47 -5.74 -14.13 10.39
C LEU A 47 -4.37 -13.68 9.88
N ALA A 48 -3.45 -14.63 9.64
CA ALA A 48 -2.13 -14.36 9.08
C ALA A 48 -2.26 -13.75 7.68
N TYR A 49 -3.15 -14.28 6.84
CA TYR A 49 -3.40 -13.73 5.51
C TYR A 49 -3.96 -12.30 5.56
N ASN A 50 -4.95 -12.04 6.42
CA ASN A 50 -5.49 -10.69 6.59
C ASN A 50 -4.42 -9.70 7.08
N THR A 51 -3.59 -10.13 8.04
CA THR A 51 -2.50 -9.31 8.58
C THR A 51 -1.43 -9.04 7.54
N HIS A 52 -1.02 -10.05 6.77
CA HIS A 52 -0.06 -9.91 5.67
C HIS A 52 -0.56 -8.92 4.62
N TYR A 53 -1.83 -9.05 4.22
CA TYR A 53 -2.45 -8.14 3.26
C TYR A 53 -2.49 -6.69 3.79
N MET A 54 -2.91 -6.50 5.04
CA MET A 54 -2.93 -5.19 5.67
C MET A 54 -1.52 -4.60 5.83
N GLY A 55 -0.53 -5.43 6.16
CA GLY A 55 0.88 -5.03 6.28
C GLY A 55 1.46 -4.54 4.96
N TYR A 56 1.22 -5.26 3.87
CA TYR A 56 1.61 -4.80 2.54
C TYR A 56 0.91 -3.50 2.15
N TYR A 57 -0.41 -3.42 2.37
CA TYR A 57 -1.20 -2.23 2.07
C TYR A 57 -0.71 -1.00 2.85
N ALA A 58 -0.43 -1.14 4.15
CA ALA A 58 0.07 -0.06 4.99
C ALA A 58 1.47 0.40 4.57
N ASN A 59 2.36 -0.51 4.18
CA ASN A 59 3.69 -0.16 3.66
C ASN A 59 3.59 0.63 2.36
N MET A 60 2.72 0.20 1.43
CA MET A 60 2.53 0.91 0.16
C MET A 60 1.90 2.28 0.40
N LEU A 61 0.91 2.38 1.28
CA LEU A 61 0.32 3.65 1.68
C LEU A 61 1.36 4.59 2.33
N GLY A 62 2.24 4.06 3.18
CA GLY A 62 3.33 4.83 3.79
C GLY A 62 4.28 5.45 2.76
N ASN A 63 4.64 4.71 1.72
CA ASN A 63 5.43 5.27 0.61
C ASN A 63 4.68 6.38 -0.15
N GLU A 64 3.37 6.24 -0.31
CA GLU A 64 2.54 7.26 -0.96
C GLU A 64 2.29 8.51 -0.09
N MET A 65 2.59 8.47 1.22
CA MET A 65 2.43 9.62 2.12
C MET A 65 3.51 10.70 1.94
N PHE A 66 4.68 10.37 1.39
CA PHE A 66 5.77 11.32 1.21
C PHE A 66 6.07 11.54 -0.27
N LEU A 67 6.33 12.80 -0.62
CA LEU A 67 6.57 13.21 -2.02
C LEU A 67 7.73 12.44 -2.68
N GLU A 68 8.82 12.21 -1.95
CA GLU A 68 10.03 11.57 -2.50
C GLU A 68 9.87 10.06 -2.69
N SER A 69 9.05 9.38 -1.88
CA SER A 69 8.82 7.93 -1.98
C SER A 69 7.57 7.57 -2.77
N SER A 70 6.68 8.53 -3.04
CA SER A 70 5.43 8.28 -3.75
C SER A 70 5.67 7.88 -5.21
N SER A 71 5.01 6.81 -5.63
CA SER A 71 5.11 6.25 -6.98
C SER A 71 3.90 6.63 -7.84
N LEU A 72 2.73 6.81 -7.22
CA LEU A 72 1.52 7.21 -7.93
C LEU A 72 1.56 8.70 -8.26
N ARG A 73 1.34 9.02 -9.54
CA ARG A 73 1.30 10.41 -10.02
C ARG A 73 0.27 11.27 -9.26
N GLU A 74 -0.87 10.69 -8.89
CA GLU A 74 -1.92 11.41 -8.15
C GLU A 74 -1.44 11.83 -6.76
N SER A 75 -0.72 10.96 -6.04
CA SER A 75 -0.12 11.27 -4.73
C SER A 75 0.91 12.39 -4.85
N VAL A 76 1.83 12.29 -5.83
CA VAL A 76 2.83 13.31 -6.12
C VAL A 76 2.18 14.67 -6.39
N ILE A 77 1.11 14.69 -7.19
CA ILE A 77 0.38 15.94 -7.51
C ILE A 77 -0.31 16.52 -6.28
N SER A 78 -0.92 15.68 -5.45
CA SER A 78 -1.56 16.11 -4.21
C SER A 78 -0.55 16.79 -3.27
N HIS A 79 0.61 16.17 -3.09
CA HIS A 79 1.71 16.70 -2.28
C HIS A 79 2.32 17.97 -2.89
N ALA A 80 2.59 17.99 -4.20
CA ALA A 80 3.11 19.17 -4.89
C ALA A 80 2.14 20.36 -4.85
N LYS A 81 0.82 20.09 -4.93
CA LYS A 81 -0.22 21.12 -4.81
C LYS A 81 -0.23 21.74 -3.42
N HIS A 82 0.06 20.97 -2.37
CA HIS A 82 0.23 21.51 -1.03
C HIS A 82 1.41 22.49 -0.93
N LEU A 83 2.47 22.26 -1.71
CA LEU A 83 3.63 23.15 -1.83
C LEU A 83 3.41 24.35 -2.78
N GLY A 84 2.21 24.49 -3.35
CA GLY A 84 1.86 25.57 -4.29
C GLY A 84 2.32 25.33 -5.74
N VAL A 85 2.83 24.13 -6.06
CA VAL A 85 3.25 23.76 -7.42
C VAL A 85 2.20 22.87 -8.05
N THR A 86 1.69 23.26 -9.22
CA THR A 86 0.77 22.43 -10.00
C THR A 86 1.45 22.01 -11.31
N PRO A 87 1.70 20.71 -11.54
CA PRO A 87 2.31 20.26 -12.78
C PRO A 87 1.38 20.50 -13.98
N THR A 88 1.97 20.77 -15.13
CA THR A 88 1.24 21.03 -16.37
C THR A 88 0.50 19.79 -16.86
N SER A 89 -0.73 19.98 -17.34
CA SER A 89 -1.47 18.93 -18.06
C SER A 89 -1.01 18.86 -19.52
N VAL A 90 -1.54 17.90 -20.28
CA VAL A 90 -1.36 17.83 -21.73
C VAL A 90 -1.94 19.09 -22.37
N THR A 91 -1.12 19.80 -23.14
CA THR A 91 -1.52 21.02 -23.86
C THR A 91 -1.61 20.75 -25.36
N SER A 92 -2.66 21.28 -26.01
CA SER A 92 -2.80 21.19 -27.47
C SER A 92 -1.67 21.93 -28.19
N PRO A 93 -1.18 21.43 -29.33
CA PRO A 93 -0.17 22.14 -30.11
C PRO A 93 -0.74 23.45 -30.65
N THR A 94 0.04 24.53 -30.53
CA THR A 94 -0.32 25.85 -31.06
C THR A 94 0.58 26.18 -32.26
N ALA A 95 -0.02 26.53 -33.40
CA ALA A 95 0.71 27.00 -34.58
C ALA A 95 0.21 28.40 -34.98
N LYS A 96 1.14 29.27 -35.40
CA LYS A 96 0.81 30.55 -36.03
C LYS A 96 0.92 30.37 -37.54
N LEU A 97 -0.17 30.60 -38.25
CA LEU A 97 -0.25 30.48 -39.70
C LEU A 97 -0.54 31.86 -40.29
N ASP A 98 0.19 32.20 -41.36
CA ASP A 98 -0.02 33.42 -42.14
C ASP A 98 -0.65 33.02 -43.49
N PHE A 99 -1.79 33.62 -43.82
CA PHE A 99 -2.58 33.26 -45.00
C PHE A 99 -2.76 34.49 -45.89
N VAL A 100 -2.38 34.35 -47.16
CA VAL A 100 -2.65 35.35 -48.20
C VAL A 100 -3.78 34.82 -49.10
N PHE A 101 -4.87 35.57 -49.21
CA PHE A 101 -6.00 35.24 -50.07
C PHE A 101 -6.00 36.12 -51.32
N THR A 102 -6.05 35.51 -52.50
CA THR A 102 -6.25 36.21 -53.78
C THR A 102 -7.65 35.89 -54.32
N PRO A 103 -8.55 36.88 -54.45
CA PRO A 103 -9.87 36.65 -55.01
C PRO A 103 -9.79 36.37 -56.52
N THR A 104 -10.52 35.35 -56.99
CA THR A 104 -10.65 35.04 -58.43
C THR A 104 -11.89 35.72 -59.00
N GLY A 105 -11.68 36.79 -59.76
CA GLY A 105 -12.75 37.48 -60.49
C GLY A 105 -12.24 38.70 -61.25
N LEU A 106 -11.71 38.47 -62.45
CA LEU A 106 -11.77 39.37 -63.61
C LEU A 106 -11.93 38.51 -64.87
#